data_AF-A0A0B1SSF5-F1
#
_entry.id   AF-A0A0B1SSF5-F1
#
_cell.length_a   1.000
_cell.length_b   1.000
_cell.length_c   1.000
_cell.angle_alpha   90.00
_cell.angle_beta   90.00
_cell.angle_gamma   90.00
#
_symmetry.space_group_name_H-M   'P 1'
#
loop_
_entity.id
_entity.type
_entity.pdbx_description
1 polymer ?
#
loop_
_entity_poly.entity_id
_entity_poly.type
_entity_poly.pdbx_seq_one_letter_code
_entity_poly.pdbx_strand_id
1 'polypeptide(L)'
;MLLFLQQFCNSLDYYDQMTEQCASTCNRCPNVAPNATSTCVDYAKDCISRIGLCSIPQYDGLMHRACAKTCNKCNGCYDNSNSCQQWAARGFCTSNQNDRAMKMKYCARTCSLC
;
A
#
# COMPACT_ATOMS: atom_id res chain seq x y z
N MET A 1 13.11 10.81 20.69
CA MET A 1 11.90 9.95 20.68
C MET A 1 11.51 9.41 19.29
N LEU A 2 11.92 10.05 18.18
CA LEU A 2 11.59 9.61 16.80
C LEU A 2 12.45 8.44 16.22
N LEU A 3 13.59 8.11 16.83
CA LEU A 3 14.51 7.08 16.31
C LEU A 3 13.99 5.64 16.51
N PHE A 4 13.17 5.37 17.53
CA PHE A 4 12.67 4.02 17.80
C PHE A 4 11.63 3.54 16.79
N LEU A 5 10.85 4.43 16.18
CA LEU A 5 9.77 4.01 15.27
C LEU A 5 10.29 3.49 13.93
N GLN A 6 11.47 3.93 13.50
CA GLN A 6 12.07 3.52 12.22
C GLN A 6 12.27 2.00 12.11
N GLN A 7 12.54 1.32 13.23
CA GLN A 7 12.76 -0.13 13.23
C GLN A 7 11.54 -0.93 12.75
N PHE A 8 10.34 -0.32 12.84
CA PHE A 8 9.08 -0.95 12.48
C PHE A 8 8.64 -0.63 11.04
N CYS A 9 9.28 0.32 10.36
CA CYS A 9 8.93 0.68 8.98
C CYS A 9 8.83 -0.57 8.10
N ASN A 10 9.86 -1.40 8.11
CA ASN A 10 9.97 -2.56 7.22
C ASN A 10 9.53 -3.88 7.90
N SER A 11 8.67 -3.80 8.92
CA SER A 11 8.01 -4.97 9.50
C SER A 11 6.65 -5.16 8.83
N LEU A 12 6.34 -6.37 8.37
CA LEU A 12 5.04 -6.65 7.75
C LEU A 12 3.86 -6.37 8.69
N ASP A 13 4.02 -6.67 9.98
CA ASP A 13 2.96 -6.49 10.99
C ASP A 13 2.56 -5.02 11.19
N TYR A 14 3.51 -4.11 11.05
CA TYR A 14 3.31 -2.67 11.30
C TYR A 14 3.32 -1.85 10.01
N TYR A 15 3.37 -2.52 8.86
CA TYR A 15 3.63 -1.87 7.57
C TYR A 15 2.61 -0.78 7.25
N ASP A 16 1.32 -1.10 7.36
CA ASP A 16 0.25 -0.16 7.06
C ASP A 16 0.21 1.00 8.07
N GLN A 17 0.29 0.70 9.37
CA GLN A 17 0.27 1.72 10.43
C GLN A 17 1.42 2.71 10.28
N MET A 18 2.61 2.21 9.98
CA MET A 18 3.79 3.06 9.79
C MET A 18 3.72 3.84 8.48
N THR A 19 3.05 3.30 7.46
CA THR A 19 2.79 4.01 6.20
C THR A 19 1.77 5.14 6.37
N GLU A 20 0.77 4.96 7.24
CA GLU A 20 -0.30 5.95 7.45
C GLU A 20 0.10 7.04 8.44
N GLN A 21 0.63 6.64 9.60
CA GLN A 21 0.89 7.56 10.71
C GLN A 21 2.32 8.11 10.71
N CYS A 22 3.23 7.45 9.99
CA CYS A 22 4.67 7.73 10.05
C CYS A 22 5.30 7.74 8.64
N ALA A 23 4.52 8.06 7.61
CA ALA A 23 4.96 8.06 6.20
C ALA A 23 6.31 8.78 6.01
N SER A 24 6.45 9.99 6.57
CA SER A 24 7.69 10.77 6.48
C SER A 24 8.88 10.08 7.14
N THR A 25 8.64 9.46 8.30
CA THR A 25 9.69 8.75 9.06
C THR A 25 10.19 7.52 8.30
N CYS A 26 9.31 6.86 7.54
CA CYS A 26 9.67 5.72 6.71
C CYS A 26 10.02 6.07 5.26
N ASN A 27 10.12 7.36 4.92
CA ASN A 27 10.31 7.83 3.54
C ASN A 27 9.25 7.29 2.55
N ARG A 28 8.02 7.12 3.02
CA ARG A 28 6.85 6.64 2.26
C ARG A 28 5.85 7.73 1.90
N CYS A 29 6.21 9.00 2.11
CA CYS A 29 5.36 10.10 1.68
C CYS A 29 5.07 9.97 0.17
N PRO A 30 3.83 10.19 -0.26
CA PRO A 30 3.45 10.16 -1.67
C PRO A 30 3.92 11.43 -2.40
N ASN A 31 5.19 11.82 -2.24
CA ASN A 31 5.81 12.89 -3.01
C ASN A 31 6.27 12.32 -4.35
N VAL A 32 5.75 12.93 -5.40
CA VAL A 32 5.94 12.62 -6.82
C VAL A 32 7.43 12.49 -7.13
N ALA A 33 7.91 11.27 -7.35
CA ALA A 33 9.02 11.09 -8.27
C ALA A 33 8.43 11.23 -9.68
N PRO A 34 8.79 12.27 -10.46
CA PRO A 34 8.23 12.50 -11.79
C PRO A 34 8.64 11.44 -12.83
N ASN A 35 9.27 10.35 -12.39
CA ASN A 35 9.65 9.23 -13.25
C ASN A 35 9.92 7.95 -12.43
N ALA A 36 9.15 7.70 -11.36
CA ALA A 36 9.22 6.39 -10.69
C ALA A 36 8.64 5.34 -11.65
N THR A 37 9.50 4.74 -12.47
CA THR A 37 9.34 3.33 -12.83
C THR A 37 8.99 2.62 -11.53
N SER A 38 7.75 2.14 -11.40
CA SER A 38 7.27 1.41 -10.23
C SER A 38 8.12 0.15 -10.11
N THR A 39 9.28 0.28 -9.49
CA THR A 39 10.18 -0.83 -9.25
C THR A 39 9.45 -1.68 -8.23
N CYS A 40 8.94 -2.81 -8.70
CA CYS A 40 8.30 -3.76 -7.81
C CYS A 40 9.35 -4.30 -6.85
N VAL A 41 9.21 -3.93 -5.58
CA VAL A 41 10.13 -4.26 -4.51
C VAL A 41 9.35 -4.79 -3.33
N ASP A 42 10.03 -5.57 -2.49
CA ASP A 42 9.55 -5.87 -1.16
C ASP A 42 10.05 -4.78 -0.22
N TYR A 43 9.12 -4.14 0.48
CA TYR A 43 9.45 -3.14 1.49
C TYR A 43 9.55 -3.76 2.89
N ALA A 44 8.81 -4.83 3.16
CA ALA A 44 8.94 -5.58 4.40
C ALA A 44 10.11 -6.57 4.31
N LYS A 45 10.85 -6.74 5.41
CA LYS A 45 12.03 -7.62 5.47
C LYS A 45 11.69 -9.11 5.62
N ASP A 46 10.47 -9.41 6.06
CA ASP A 46 9.99 -10.74 6.45
C ASP A 46 9.06 -11.38 5.42
N CYS A 47 9.04 -10.87 4.18
CA CYS A 47 8.19 -11.39 3.10
C CYS A 47 8.43 -12.88 2.80
N ILE A 48 9.69 -13.33 2.73
CA ILE A 48 10.01 -14.75 2.45
C ILE A 48 9.50 -15.65 3.58
N SER A 49 9.76 -15.28 4.83
CA SER A 49 9.29 -16.04 6.00
C SER A 49 7.77 -16.09 6.10
N ARG A 50 7.08 -15.14 5.49
CA ARG A 50 5.61 -15.03 5.48
C ARG A 50 4.98 -15.28 4.11
N ILE A 51 5.68 -15.98 3.22
CA ILE A 51 5.21 -16.27 1.86
C ILE A 51 3.85 -17.00 1.83
N GLY A 52 3.53 -17.78 2.87
CA GLY A 52 2.22 -18.43 3.01
C GLY A 52 1.04 -17.45 3.04
N LEU A 53 1.27 -16.19 3.44
CA LEU A 53 0.24 -15.16 3.47
C LEU A 53 -0.14 -14.64 2.07
N CYS A 54 0.71 -14.85 1.05
CA CYS A 54 0.45 -14.42 -0.32
C CYS A 54 -0.84 -15.04 -0.91
N SER A 55 -1.23 -16.23 -0.43
CA SER A 55 -2.41 -16.97 -0.93
C SER A 55 -3.68 -16.71 -0.10
N ILE A 56 -3.60 -15.87 0.94
CA ILE A 56 -4.72 -15.63 1.84
C ILE A 56 -5.42 -14.32 1.43
N PRO A 57 -6.71 -14.34 1.05
CA PRO A 57 -7.42 -13.16 0.54
C PRO A 57 -7.40 -11.95 1.48
N GLN A 58 -7.45 -12.18 2.80
CA GLN A 58 -7.44 -11.10 3.78
C GLN A 58 -6.13 -10.31 3.82
N TYR A 59 -5.01 -10.94 3.43
CA TYR A 59 -3.69 -10.29 3.39
C TYR A 59 -3.31 -9.84 1.98
N ASP A 60 -4.15 -10.10 0.97
CA ASP A 60 -3.87 -9.81 -0.44
C ASP A 60 -3.39 -8.37 -0.65
N GLY A 61 -4.13 -7.40 -0.10
CA GLY A 61 -3.78 -5.98 -0.17
C GLY A 61 -2.48 -5.63 0.56
N LEU A 62 -2.26 -6.18 1.76
CA LEU A 62 -1.02 -5.98 2.52
C LEU A 62 0.19 -6.53 1.74
N MET A 63 0.04 -7.72 1.16
CA MET A 63 1.09 -8.36 0.37
C MET A 63 1.39 -7.59 -0.92
N HIS A 64 0.39 -7.02 -1.58
CA HIS A 64 0.61 -6.10 -2.70
C HIS A 64 1.42 -4.87 -2.30
N ARG A 65 1.19 -4.30 -1.11
CA ARG A 65 1.89 -3.07 -0.68
C ARG A 65 3.28 -3.31 -0.11
N ALA A 66 3.47 -4.42 0.60
CA ALA A 66 4.68 -4.67 1.40
C ALA A 66 5.61 -5.75 0.81
N CYS A 67 5.06 -6.70 0.07
CA CYS A 67 5.73 -7.91 -0.39
C CYS A 67 5.44 -8.22 -1.87
N ALA A 68 5.33 -7.18 -2.69
CA ALA A 68 4.88 -7.28 -4.07
C ALA A 68 5.77 -8.22 -4.90
N LYS A 69 7.08 -8.20 -4.68
CA LYS A 69 8.02 -9.02 -5.45
C LYS A 69 7.98 -10.47 -4.99
N THR A 70 8.06 -10.71 -3.69
CA THR A 70 8.00 -12.07 -3.12
C THR A 70 6.70 -12.79 -3.48
N CYS A 71 5.56 -12.09 -3.46
CA CYS A 71 4.26 -12.67 -3.79
C CYS A 71 3.93 -12.66 -5.29
N ASN A 72 4.85 -12.22 -6.17
CA ASN A 72 4.59 -12.03 -7.61
C ASN A 72 3.36 -11.17 -7.91
N LYS A 73 3.22 -10.08 -7.14
CA LYS A 73 2.11 -9.14 -7.10
C LYS A 73 2.44 -7.76 -7.68
N CYS A 74 3.58 -7.68 -8.37
CA CYS A 74 4.08 -6.49 -9.07
C CYS A 74 3.10 -5.93 -10.10
N ASN A 75 2.40 -6.84 -10.78
CA ASN A 75 1.43 -6.53 -11.81
C ASN A 75 0.07 -6.90 -11.25
N GLY A 76 -0.80 -5.92 -11.06
CA GLY A 76 -2.14 -6.19 -10.53
C GLY A 76 -2.91 -4.93 -10.17
N CYS A 77 -4.22 -5.08 -10.16
CA CYS A 77 -5.13 -4.09 -9.60
C CYS A 77 -5.24 -4.29 -8.10
N TYR A 78 -4.77 -3.32 -7.31
CA TYR A 78 -4.84 -3.38 -5.85
C TYR A 78 -5.04 -1.99 -5.24
N ASP A 79 -5.47 -1.99 -3.98
CA ASP A 79 -5.61 -0.78 -3.21
C ASP A 79 -4.29 -0.46 -2.47
N ASN A 80 -3.78 0.75 -2.68
CA ASN A 80 -2.60 1.28 -2.02
C ASN A 80 -2.89 1.76 -0.58
N SER A 81 -4.15 1.83 -0.17
CA SER A 81 -4.54 2.12 1.21
C SER A 81 -5.43 1.02 1.79
N ASN A 82 -5.27 0.72 3.09
CA ASN A 82 -6.19 -0.16 3.81
C ASN A 82 -7.57 0.50 4.04
N SER A 83 -7.66 1.82 3.89
CA SER A 83 -8.83 2.63 4.25
C SER A 83 -9.82 2.77 3.09
N CYS A 84 -9.53 2.17 1.95
CA CYS A 84 -10.32 2.29 0.73
C CYS A 84 -11.79 1.89 0.90
N GLN A 85 -12.08 0.84 1.65
CA GLN A 85 -13.46 0.42 1.94
C GLN A 85 -14.25 1.51 2.69
N GLN A 86 -13.64 2.13 3.70
CA GLN A 86 -14.25 3.22 4.46
C GLN A 86 -14.42 4.49 3.61
N TRP A 87 -13.40 4.82 2.82
CA TRP A 87 -13.44 5.98 1.93
C TRP A 87 -14.49 5.81 0.84
N ALA A 88 -14.61 4.62 0.24
CA ALA A 88 -15.63 4.30 -0.75
C ALA A 88 -17.04 4.44 -0.16
N ALA A 89 -17.28 3.94 1.06
CA ALA A 89 -18.55 4.11 1.76
C ALA A 89 -18.89 5.60 2.01
N ARG A 90 -17.88 6.47 2.13
CA ARG A 90 -18.03 7.93 2.25
C ARG A 90 -18.09 8.66 0.91
N GLY A 91 -18.16 7.94 -0.21
CA GLY A 91 -18.27 8.51 -1.55
C GLY A 91 -16.94 8.85 -2.23
N PHE A 92 -15.80 8.32 -1.76
CA PHE A 92 -14.50 8.60 -2.38
C PHE A 92 -14.45 8.26 -3.88
N CYS A 93 -15.02 7.12 -4.26
CA CYS A 93 -15.03 6.66 -5.65
C CYS A 93 -16.01 7.45 -6.55
N THR A 94 -17.10 7.95 -5.98
CA THR A 94 -18.17 8.64 -6.72
C THR A 94 -18.05 10.17 -6.69
N SER A 95 -17.31 10.74 -5.73
CA SER A 95 -17.13 12.18 -5.59
C SER A 95 -16.40 12.79 -6.79
N ASN A 96 -16.90 13.92 -7.27
CA ASN A 96 -16.29 14.72 -8.34
C ASN A 96 -15.09 15.55 -7.85
N GLN A 97 -14.91 15.67 -6.53
CA GLN A 97 -13.76 16.38 -5.94
C GLN A 97 -12.47 15.54 -6.02
N ASN A 98 -12.61 14.21 -6.07
CA ASN A 98 -11.49 13.30 -6.23
C ASN A 98 -11.31 13.06 -7.72
N ASP A 99 -10.17 13.46 -8.28
CA ASP A 99 -9.87 13.16 -9.67
C ASP A 99 -9.67 11.64 -9.87
N ARG A 100 -9.79 11.19 -11.12
CA ARG A 100 -9.63 9.77 -11.46
C ARG A 100 -8.22 9.26 -11.11
N ALA A 101 -7.20 10.11 -11.21
CA ALA A 101 -5.82 9.75 -10.92
C ALA A 101 -5.61 9.42 -9.45
N MET A 102 -6.21 10.19 -8.53
CA MET A 102 -6.18 10.01 -7.10
C MET A 102 -6.97 8.77 -6.69
N LYS A 103 -8.15 8.55 -7.30
CA LYS A 103 -8.91 7.31 -7.09
C LYS A 103 -8.11 6.08 -7.49
N MET A 104 -7.47 6.12 -8.66
CA MET A 104 -6.61 5.04 -9.17
C MET A 104 -5.32 4.89 -8.37
N LYS A 105 -4.77 5.98 -7.84
CA LYS A 105 -3.55 5.95 -7.01
C LYS A 105 -3.81 5.25 -5.68
N TYR A 106 -4.92 5.53 -5.01
CA TYR A 106 -5.17 5.01 -3.67
C TYR A 106 -6.02 3.75 -3.65
N CYS A 107 -7.10 3.72 -4.41
CA CYS A 107 -8.17 2.71 -4.27
C CYS A 107 -8.58 2.15 -5.63
N ALA A 108 -7.61 1.80 -6.47
CA ALA A 108 -7.85 1.37 -7.85
C ALA A 108 -8.88 0.22 -7.93
N ARG A 109 -8.72 -0.79 -7.07
CA ARG A 109 -9.57 -1.98 -7.04
C ARG A 109 -10.92 -1.69 -6.41
N THR A 110 -10.93 -1.04 -5.25
CA THR A 110 -12.19 -0.68 -4.56
C THR A 110 -13.05 0.24 -5.42
N CYS A 111 -12.45 1.16 -6.19
CA CYS A 111 -13.17 2.05 -7.10
C CYS A 111 -13.42 1.44 -8.50
N SER A 112 -13.06 0.18 -8.74
CA SER A 112 -13.24 -0.51 -10.04
C SER A 112 -12.63 0.27 -11.22
N LEU A 113 -11.46 0.89 -11.01
CA LEU A 113 -10.71 1.64 -12.02
C LEU A 113 -9.65 0.78 -12.73
N CYS A 114 -9.49 -0.42 -12.19
CA CYS A 114 -9.02 -1.65 -12.78
C CYS A 114 -9.88 -2.78 -12.16
#